data_AF-A0A929V5K8-F1
#
_entry.id   AF-A0A929V5K8-F1
#
_cell.length_a   1.000
_cell.length_b   1.000
_cell.length_c   1.000
_cell.angle_alpha   90.00
_cell.angle_beta   90.00
_cell.angle_gamma   90.00
#
_symmetry.space_group_name_H-M   'P 1'
#
loop_
_entity.id
_entity.type
_entity.pdbx_description
1 polymer ?
#
loop_
_entity_poly.entity_id
_entity_poly.type
_entity_poly.pdbx_seq_one_letter_code
_entity_poly.pdbx_strand_id
1 'polypeptide(L)'
;MKNYRHLSWNDRLTIERMLLKKYPKKAIADAIGCSLGTIYNELARAKYIHTNSDLTNEERYSPDLAEQRYRQMLKKKGKKPLIIQDKKLCQYISYMIKEMKYSPEAILLELNNNKGISFDIKIKSVNTIYDAIKKGYIPGITMEYLPRRGKKIKRKKSVTTKKAAKVATIGISIEKRPSEINLREAFGHWEMDCVIGKSKNKTTLLVLTERLTRYEIIEKLKAHNTSEVIKALNRIEKRFKSSFYKIFKSITVDNGSEFKDFYGMEKALYRKGKRTNVYYCHPYAPHERGSNENANHLIRRFFSKGIDFDKEINRNKIKVVEYWINTYPRKILKGYTAEEIFLKELKRLGYSLYDY
;
A
#
# COMPACT_ATOMS: atom_id res chain seq x y z
N MET A 1 -1.56 27.61 -37.84
CA MET A 1 -1.20 26.20 -38.06
C MET A 1 -2.29 25.30 -37.46
N LYS A 2 -2.94 24.44 -38.24
CA LYS A 2 -3.89 23.46 -37.69
C LYS A 2 -3.14 22.53 -36.73
N ASN A 3 -3.61 22.41 -35.50
CA ASN A 3 -3.01 21.56 -34.47
C ASN A 3 -2.86 20.13 -34.97
N TYR A 4 -1.66 19.55 -34.82
CA TYR A 4 -1.39 18.17 -35.19
C TYR A 4 -2.26 17.22 -34.34
N ARG A 5 -3.14 16.46 -35.00
CA ARG A 5 -4.01 15.46 -34.37
C ARG A 5 -3.81 14.10 -35.06
N HIS A 6 -3.70 13.04 -34.27
CA HIS A 6 -3.75 11.69 -34.82
C HIS A 6 -5.16 11.37 -35.34
N LEU A 7 -5.25 10.68 -36.48
CA LEU A 7 -6.53 10.22 -37.02
C LEU A 7 -7.21 9.28 -36.03
N SER A 8 -8.49 9.54 -35.75
CA SER A 8 -9.35 8.71 -34.92
C SER A 8 -9.82 7.46 -35.70
N TRP A 9 -10.38 6.48 -35.01
CA TRP A 9 -11.00 5.32 -35.66
C TRP A 9 -12.13 5.74 -36.62
N ASN A 10 -12.97 6.69 -36.20
CA ASN A 10 -14.05 7.22 -37.04
C ASN A 10 -13.51 7.97 -38.27
N ASP A 11 -12.36 8.63 -38.15
CA ASP A 11 -11.72 9.28 -39.29
C ASP A 11 -11.32 8.22 -40.33
N ARG A 12 -10.73 7.09 -39.89
CA ARG A 12 -10.33 5.98 -40.78
C ARG A 12 -11.53 5.36 -41.51
N LEU A 13 -12.64 5.12 -40.80
CA LEU A 13 -13.89 4.65 -41.41
C LEU A 13 -14.48 5.66 -42.41
N THR A 14 -14.25 6.95 -42.20
CA THR A 14 -14.72 8.01 -43.11
C THR A 14 -13.85 8.05 -44.37
N ILE A 15 -12.53 7.85 -44.25
CA ILE A 15 -11.62 7.70 -45.38
C ILE A 15 -12.08 6.54 -46.29
N GLU A 16 -12.33 5.36 -45.72
CA GLU A 16 -12.78 4.20 -46.48
C GLU A 16 -14.08 4.47 -47.23
N ARG A 17 -15.12 4.96 -46.53
CA ARG A 17 -16.43 5.25 -47.14
C ARG A 17 -16.34 6.26 -48.29
N MET A 18 -15.54 7.31 -48.13
CA MET A 18 -15.38 8.33 -49.17
C MET A 18 -14.54 7.83 -50.36
N LEU A 19 -13.57 6.94 -50.14
CA LEU A 19 -12.82 6.30 -51.23
C LEU A 19 -13.68 5.34 -52.04
N LEU A 20 -14.55 4.55 -51.39
CA LEU A 20 -15.52 3.68 -52.07
C LEU A 20 -16.48 4.49 -52.96
N LYS A 21 -16.87 5.69 -52.51
CA LYS A 21 -17.67 6.64 -53.28
C LYS A 21 -16.86 7.48 -54.29
N LYS A 22 -15.57 7.17 -54.49
CA LYS A 22 -14.65 7.81 -55.45
C LYS A 22 -14.47 9.33 -55.26
N TYR A 23 -14.58 9.84 -54.03
CA TYR A 23 -14.29 11.25 -53.75
C TYR A 23 -12.80 11.58 -53.94
N PRO A 24 -12.44 12.81 -54.36
CA PRO A 24 -11.05 13.23 -54.45
C PRO A 24 -10.41 13.32 -53.06
N LYS A 25 -9.12 12.98 -52.97
CA LYS A 25 -8.36 12.95 -51.70
C LYS A 25 -8.35 14.28 -50.96
N LYS A 26 -8.46 15.40 -51.69
CA LYS A 26 -8.62 16.75 -51.13
C LYS A 26 -9.93 16.90 -50.35
N ALA A 27 -11.05 16.47 -50.91
CA ALA A 27 -12.34 16.49 -50.22
C ALA A 27 -12.35 15.59 -48.98
N ILE A 28 -11.63 14.46 -49.01
CA ILE A 28 -11.47 13.59 -47.83
C ILE A 28 -10.68 14.31 -46.72
N ALA A 29 -9.60 15.00 -47.08
CA ALA A 29 -8.81 15.79 -46.13
C ALA A 29 -9.64 16.93 -45.51
N ASP A 30 -10.44 17.63 -46.32
CA ASP A 30 -11.32 18.71 -45.86
C ASP A 30 -12.42 18.19 -44.93
N ALA A 31 -13.08 17.08 -45.27
CA ALA A 31 -14.11 16.44 -44.45
C ALA A 31 -13.60 15.98 -43.07
N ILE A 32 -12.35 15.52 -42.99
CA ILE A 32 -11.71 15.09 -41.74
C ILE A 32 -11.06 16.27 -40.99
N GLY A 33 -10.82 17.38 -41.69
CA GLY A 33 -10.15 18.56 -41.14
C GLY A 33 -8.62 18.41 -41.02
N CYS A 34 -7.98 17.54 -41.82
CA CYS A 34 -6.54 17.29 -41.78
C CYS A 34 -5.82 17.77 -43.06
N SER A 35 -4.49 17.61 -43.12
CA SER A 35 -3.72 17.99 -44.32
C SER A 35 -3.82 16.90 -45.39
N LEU A 36 -3.71 17.27 -46.66
CA LEU A 36 -3.68 16.32 -47.77
C LEU A 36 -2.59 15.25 -47.58
N GLY A 37 -1.40 15.65 -47.14
CA GLY A 37 -0.29 14.73 -46.84
C GLY A 37 -0.63 13.70 -45.77
N THR A 38 -1.47 14.05 -44.79
CA THR A 38 -1.95 13.10 -43.76
C THR A 38 -2.76 11.96 -44.39
N ILE A 39 -3.63 12.27 -45.36
CA ILE A 39 -4.42 11.26 -46.09
C ILE A 39 -3.53 10.36 -46.94
N TYR A 40 -2.58 10.91 -47.68
CA TYR A 40 -1.64 10.10 -48.46
C TYR A 40 -0.81 9.16 -47.58
N ASN A 41 -0.29 9.66 -46.46
CA ASN A 41 0.46 8.85 -45.50
C ASN A 41 -0.41 7.77 -44.83
N GLU A 42 -1.69 8.04 -44.57
CA GLU A 42 -2.62 7.05 -44.03
C GLU A 42 -2.93 5.96 -45.05
N LEU A 43 -3.17 6.34 -46.32
CA LEU A 43 -3.44 5.39 -47.39
C LEU A 43 -2.25 4.47 -47.63
N ALA A 44 -1.04 5.04 -47.74
CA ALA A 44 0.19 4.27 -47.88
C ALA A 44 0.41 3.29 -46.71
N ARG A 45 -0.08 3.61 -45.51
CA ARG A 45 0.06 2.75 -44.33
C ARG A 45 -0.70 1.44 -44.46
N ALA A 46 -1.81 1.38 -45.20
CA ALA A 46 -2.72 0.23 -45.14
C ALA A 46 -3.45 -0.07 -46.46
N LYS A 47 -2.69 -0.06 -47.56
CA LYS A 47 -3.14 -0.67 -48.80
C LYS A 47 -3.09 -2.20 -48.72
N TYR A 48 -4.06 -2.85 -49.33
CA TYR A 48 -4.08 -4.29 -49.56
C TYR A 48 -4.72 -4.60 -50.93
N ILE A 49 -4.40 -5.77 -51.48
CA ILE A 49 -5.02 -6.27 -52.71
C ILE A 49 -6.32 -6.96 -52.32
N HIS A 50 -7.42 -6.49 -52.87
CA HIS A 50 -8.74 -7.11 -52.74
C HIS A 50 -9.08 -7.83 -54.03
N THR A 51 -9.40 -9.13 -53.92
CA THR A 51 -9.91 -9.91 -55.02
C THR A 51 -11.43 -9.77 -55.04
N ASN A 52 -11.95 -9.20 -56.12
CA ASN A 52 -13.37 -9.02 -56.35
C ASN A 52 -14.03 -10.37 -56.71
N SER A 53 -15.36 -10.42 -56.70
CA SER A 53 -16.14 -11.63 -57.03
C SER A 53 -15.94 -12.12 -58.47
N ASP A 54 -15.51 -11.23 -59.36
CA ASP A 54 -15.15 -11.51 -60.76
C ASP A 54 -13.69 -11.95 -60.93
N LEU A 55 -12.99 -12.26 -59.82
CA LEU A 55 -11.58 -12.65 -59.76
C LEU A 55 -10.59 -11.56 -60.22
N THR A 56 -11.06 -10.33 -60.40
CA THR A 56 -10.17 -9.18 -60.63
C THR A 56 -9.54 -8.70 -59.32
N ASN A 57 -8.33 -8.18 -59.38
CA ASN A 57 -7.61 -7.66 -58.21
C ASN A 57 -7.60 -6.14 -58.23
N GLU A 58 -7.97 -5.51 -57.11
CA GLU A 58 -7.89 -4.06 -56.94
C GLU A 58 -7.24 -3.65 -55.63
N GLU A 59 -6.50 -2.54 -55.62
CA GLU A 59 -5.93 -1.99 -54.39
C GLU A 59 -6.99 -1.24 -53.58
N ARG A 60 -7.27 -1.72 -52.36
CA ARG A 60 -8.16 -1.04 -51.40
C ARG A 60 -7.41 -0.57 -50.15
N TYR A 61 -8.01 0.39 -49.46
CA TYR A 61 -7.60 0.85 -48.14
C TYR A 61 -8.37 0.08 -47.06
N SER A 62 -7.68 -0.42 -46.02
CA SER A 62 -8.31 -1.07 -44.86
C SER A 62 -8.10 -0.22 -43.59
N PRO A 63 -9.19 0.28 -42.97
CA PRO A 63 -9.15 0.94 -41.67
C PRO A 63 -8.54 0.07 -40.57
N ASP A 64 -8.91 -1.21 -40.50
CA ASP A 64 -8.43 -2.16 -39.49
C ASP A 64 -6.91 -2.35 -39.58
N LEU A 65 -6.39 -2.59 -40.80
CA LEU A 65 -4.96 -2.73 -41.03
C LEU A 65 -4.22 -1.42 -40.71
N ALA A 66 -4.83 -0.26 -40.99
CA ALA A 66 -4.27 1.05 -40.67
C ALA A 66 -4.17 1.28 -39.16
N GLU A 67 -5.22 0.97 -38.41
CA GLU A 67 -5.25 1.06 -36.94
C GLU A 67 -4.24 0.07 -36.34
N GLN A 68 -4.22 -1.17 -36.81
CA GLN A 68 -3.28 -2.19 -36.35
C GLN A 68 -1.82 -1.74 -36.55
N ARG A 69 -1.46 -1.31 -37.76
CA ARG A 69 -0.10 -0.84 -38.08
C ARG A 69 0.23 0.44 -37.29
N TYR A 70 -0.71 1.36 -37.15
CA TYR A 70 -0.54 2.56 -36.31
C TYR A 70 -0.23 2.19 -34.85
N ARG A 71 -1.01 1.28 -34.25
CA ARG A 71 -0.79 0.79 -32.88
C ARG A 71 0.55 0.08 -32.73
N GLN A 72 0.95 -0.73 -33.71
CA GLN A 72 2.27 -1.39 -33.71
C GLN A 72 3.42 -0.38 -33.74
N MET A 73 3.33 0.63 -34.60
CA MET A 73 4.34 1.69 -34.66
C MET A 73 4.36 2.53 -33.38
N LEU A 74 3.19 2.80 -32.78
CA LEU A 74 3.09 3.50 -31.51
C LEU A 74 3.76 2.72 -30.36
N LYS A 75 3.67 1.38 -30.36
CA LYS A 75 4.39 0.52 -29.39
C LYS A 75 5.91 0.57 -29.55
N LYS A 76 6.40 0.73 -30.79
CA LYS A 76 7.84 0.88 -31.10
C LYS A 76 8.36 2.28 -30.79
N LYS A 77 7.48 3.29 -30.80
CA LYS A 77 7.81 4.68 -30.47
C LYS A 77 7.90 4.89 -28.96
N GLY A 78 8.89 5.67 -28.53
CA GLY A 78 9.03 6.12 -27.16
C GLY A 78 10.46 5.96 -26.64
N LYS A 79 10.91 6.92 -25.83
CA LYS A 79 12.18 6.80 -25.11
C LYS A 79 12.09 5.59 -24.18
N LYS A 80 13.03 4.65 -24.31
CA LYS A 80 13.16 3.55 -23.33
C LYS A 80 13.33 4.19 -21.95
N PRO A 81 12.56 3.77 -20.92
CA PRO A 81 12.65 4.41 -19.62
C PRO A 81 14.07 4.29 -19.07
N LEU A 82 14.56 5.40 -18.50
CA LEU A 82 15.94 5.52 -18.01
C LEU A 82 16.28 4.36 -17.07
N ILE A 83 15.35 3.97 -16.19
CA ILE A 83 15.53 2.88 -15.22
C ILE A 83 16.11 1.57 -15.81
N ILE A 84 15.84 1.26 -17.09
CA ILE A 84 16.35 0.05 -17.76
C ILE A 84 17.86 0.11 -17.97
N GLN A 85 18.42 1.31 -18.10
CA GLN A 85 19.85 1.52 -18.32
C GLN A 85 20.66 1.15 -17.07
N ASP A 86 20.10 1.37 -15.89
CA ASP A 86 20.73 1.01 -14.62
C ASP A 86 20.28 -0.41 -14.18
N LYS A 87 21.08 -1.41 -14.57
CA LYS A 87 20.84 -2.81 -14.22
C LYS A 87 20.93 -3.05 -12.71
N LYS A 88 21.81 -2.34 -12.00
CA LYS A 88 22.00 -2.49 -10.55
C LYS A 88 20.75 -2.00 -9.81
N LEU A 89 20.21 -0.86 -10.21
CA LEU A 89 18.95 -0.32 -9.69
C LEU A 89 17.79 -1.29 -9.94
N CYS A 90 17.68 -1.86 -11.14
CA CYS A 90 16.65 -2.86 -11.45
C CYS A 90 16.75 -4.11 -10.55
N GLN A 91 17.96 -4.63 -10.35
CA GLN A 91 18.21 -5.77 -9.46
C GLN A 91 17.90 -5.45 -8.00
N TYR A 92 18.30 -4.27 -7.53
CA TYR A 92 17.99 -3.80 -6.18
C TYR A 92 16.49 -3.68 -5.95
N ILE A 93 15.75 -3.05 -6.88
CA ILE A 93 14.28 -2.97 -6.81
C ILE A 93 13.67 -4.38 -6.77
N SER A 94 14.18 -5.31 -7.58
CA SER A 94 13.71 -6.70 -7.60
C SER A 94 13.91 -7.38 -6.25
N TYR A 95 15.11 -7.29 -5.68
CA TYR A 95 15.44 -7.82 -4.35
C TYR A 95 14.57 -7.21 -3.25
N MET A 96 14.43 -5.89 -3.23
CA MET A 96 13.65 -5.19 -2.21
C MET A 96 12.16 -5.59 -2.23
N ILE A 97 11.59 -5.84 -3.41
CA ILE A 97 10.20 -6.30 -3.52
C ILE A 97 10.07 -7.77 -3.14
N LYS A 98 10.94 -8.64 -3.68
CA LYS A 98 10.79 -10.10 -3.55
C LYS A 98 11.17 -10.60 -2.16
N GLU A 99 12.38 -10.25 -1.73
CA GLU A 99 12.99 -10.77 -0.52
C GLU A 99 12.62 -9.89 0.67
N MET A 100 12.78 -8.57 0.52
CA MET A 100 12.48 -7.63 1.61
C MET A 100 10.99 -7.29 1.70
N LYS A 101 10.12 -7.68 0.75
CA LYS A 101 8.67 -7.41 0.75
C LYS A 101 8.30 -5.91 0.78
N TYR A 102 9.16 -5.05 0.24
CA TYR A 102 8.93 -3.61 0.20
C TYR A 102 7.89 -3.23 -0.87
N SER A 103 7.14 -2.17 -0.59
CA SER A 103 6.29 -1.55 -1.63
C SER A 103 7.13 -0.60 -2.49
N PRO A 104 6.73 -0.31 -3.74
CA PRO A 104 7.38 0.69 -4.58
C PRO A 104 7.54 2.06 -3.90
N GLU A 105 6.56 2.47 -3.08
CA GLU A 105 6.66 3.74 -2.33
C GLU A 105 7.73 3.70 -1.25
N ALA A 106 7.85 2.57 -0.53
CA ALA A 106 8.91 2.39 0.47
C ALA A 106 10.29 2.33 -0.17
N ILE A 107 10.42 1.70 -1.34
CA ILE A 107 11.69 1.68 -2.08
C ILE A 107 12.08 3.09 -2.50
N LEU A 108 11.15 3.91 -2.98
CA LEU A 108 11.46 5.30 -3.32
C LEU A 108 11.93 6.10 -2.09
N LEU A 109 11.29 5.91 -0.94
CA LEU A 109 11.70 6.55 0.31
C LEU A 109 13.10 6.10 0.73
N GLU A 110 13.36 4.79 0.67
CA GLU A 110 14.66 4.19 0.95
C GLU A 110 15.75 4.77 0.03
N LEU A 111 15.51 4.82 -1.27
CA LEU A 111 16.45 5.37 -2.25
C LEU A 111 16.74 6.87 -2.05
N ASN A 112 15.81 7.62 -1.46
CA ASN A 112 16.01 9.05 -1.19
C ASN A 112 16.72 9.29 0.16
N ASN A 113 16.58 8.38 1.12
CA ASN A 113 17.09 8.54 2.48
C ASN A 113 18.41 7.81 2.72
N ASN A 114 18.64 6.70 2.02
CA ASN A 114 19.80 5.85 2.27
C ASN A 114 21.06 6.48 1.66
N LYS A 115 21.98 6.93 2.52
CA LYS A 115 23.24 7.58 2.14
C LYS A 115 24.30 6.59 1.65
N GLY A 116 24.07 5.28 1.81
CA GLY A 116 25.08 4.25 1.54
C GLY A 116 25.04 3.63 0.14
N ILE A 117 23.96 3.86 -0.63
CA ILE A 117 23.77 3.24 -1.96
C ILE A 117 23.49 4.32 -2.98
N SER A 118 24.38 4.46 -3.97
CA SER A 118 24.19 5.35 -5.11
C SER A 118 23.91 4.56 -6.38
N PHE A 119 23.04 5.11 -7.21
CA PHE A 119 22.64 4.57 -8.50
C PHE A 119 22.83 5.66 -9.55
N ASP A 120 23.08 5.26 -10.79
CA ASP A 120 23.32 6.20 -11.90
C ASP A 120 22.05 7.01 -12.19
N ILE A 121 20.89 6.44 -11.88
CA ILE A 121 19.58 7.03 -12.19
C ILE A 121 18.80 7.30 -10.91
N LYS A 122 18.50 8.59 -10.69
CA LYS A 122 17.63 9.03 -9.60
C LYS A 122 16.15 8.93 -9.98
N ILE A 123 15.43 8.05 -9.29
CA ILE A 123 13.97 7.93 -9.44
C ILE A 123 13.29 9.06 -8.67
N LYS A 124 12.42 9.83 -9.33
CA LYS A 124 11.67 10.94 -8.70
C LYS A 124 10.22 10.60 -8.32
N SER A 125 9.66 9.52 -8.85
CA SER A 125 8.25 9.18 -8.68
C SER A 125 8.04 7.69 -8.51
N VAL A 126 7.11 7.33 -7.62
CA VAL A 126 6.71 5.93 -7.39
C VAL A 126 6.07 5.34 -8.66
N ASN A 127 5.41 6.18 -9.46
CA ASN A 127 4.79 5.75 -10.72
C ASN A 127 5.84 5.20 -11.70
N THR A 128 7.06 5.73 -11.68
CA THR A 128 8.16 5.21 -12.51
C THR A 128 8.47 3.75 -12.18
N ILE A 129 8.46 3.39 -10.89
CA ILE A 129 8.68 2.00 -10.44
C ILE A 129 7.48 1.13 -10.83
N TYR A 130 6.24 1.60 -10.60
CA TYR A 130 5.04 0.87 -11.00
C TYR A 130 4.98 0.61 -12.51
N ASP A 131 5.27 1.63 -13.33
CA ASP A 131 5.26 1.50 -14.78
C ASP A 131 6.37 0.56 -15.27
N ALA A 132 7.55 0.58 -14.63
CA ALA A 132 8.62 -0.34 -14.94
C ALA A 132 8.22 -1.81 -14.67
N ILE A 133 7.58 -2.07 -13.54
CA ILE A 133 7.06 -3.41 -13.21
C ILE A 133 5.96 -3.82 -14.17
N LYS A 134 4.98 -2.94 -14.43
CA LYS A 134 3.85 -3.22 -15.33
C LYS A 134 4.30 -3.53 -16.76
N LYS A 135 5.36 -2.88 -17.24
CA LYS A 135 5.92 -3.08 -18.58
C LYS A 135 6.94 -4.23 -18.63
N GLY A 136 7.21 -4.91 -17.52
CA GLY A 136 8.13 -6.06 -17.46
C GLY A 136 9.61 -5.66 -17.53
N TYR A 137 9.95 -4.43 -17.16
CA TYR A 137 11.33 -3.94 -17.20
C TYR A 137 12.15 -4.34 -15.98
N ILE A 138 11.50 -4.66 -14.86
CA ILE A 138 12.17 -5.17 -13.66
C ILE A 138 12.19 -6.70 -13.74
N PRO A 139 13.37 -7.33 -13.83
CA PRO A 139 13.47 -8.78 -14.00
C PRO A 139 12.94 -9.53 -12.78
N GLY A 140 12.17 -10.59 -13.03
CA GLY A 140 11.68 -11.50 -11.99
C GLY A 140 10.56 -10.94 -11.10
N ILE A 141 10.06 -9.74 -11.38
CA ILE A 141 8.96 -9.11 -10.64
C ILE A 141 7.79 -8.80 -11.56
N THR A 142 6.62 -9.25 -11.15
CA THR A 142 5.33 -8.85 -11.71
C THR A 142 4.52 -8.07 -10.68
N MET A 143 3.36 -7.55 -11.10
CA MET A 143 2.44 -6.87 -10.19
C MET A 143 1.96 -7.76 -9.03
N GLU A 144 2.04 -9.09 -9.15
CA GLU A 144 1.59 -10.05 -8.14
C GLU A 144 2.46 -10.07 -6.88
N TYR A 145 3.73 -9.69 -7.01
CA TYR A 145 4.66 -9.58 -5.87
C TYR A 145 4.39 -8.35 -5.02
N LEU A 146 3.63 -7.38 -5.54
CA LEU A 146 3.31 -6.16 -4.81
C LEU A 146 2.29 -6.43 -3.69
N PRO A 147 2.32 -5.65 -2.58
CA PRO A 147 1.45 -5.89 -1.42
C PRO A 147 -0.06 -5.97 -1.73
N ARG A 148 -0.51 -5.31 -2.81
CA ARG A 148 -1.91 -5.31 -3.26
C ARG A 148 -2.14 -6.07 -4.57
N ARG A 149 -1.11 -6.74 -5.12
CA ARG A 149 -1.18 -7.49 -6.38
C ARG A 149 -1.77 -6.69 -7.55
N GLY A 150 -1.46 -5.38 -7.61
CA GLY A 150 -2.04 -4.45 -8.60
C GLY A 150 -3.52 -4.09 -8.42
N LYS A 151 -4.20 -4.59 -7.38
CA LYS A 151 -5.60 -4.26 -7.10
C LYS A 151 -5.71 -2.83 -6.55
N LYS A 152 -6.57 -2.02 -7.18
CA LYS A 152 -6.95 -0.69 -6.66
C LYS A 152 -7.94 -0.86 -5.52
N ILE A 153 -7.75 -0.12 -4.43
CA ILE A 153 -8.78 0.01 -3.40
C ILE A 153 -9.92 0.83 -3.99
N LYS A 154 -11.10 0.23 -4.12
CA LYS A 154 -12.33 1.00 -4.30
C LYS A 154 -12.55 1.76 -2.99
N ARG A 155 -12.48 3.11 -3.02
CA ARG A 155 -12.91 3.92 -1.88
C ARG A 155 -14.36 3.53 -1.59
N LYS A 156 -14.61 2.87 -0.46
CA LYS A 156 -15.98 2.69 0.02
C LYS A 156 -16.50 4.10 0.30
N LYS A 157 -17.68 4.46 -0.22
CA LYS A 157 -18.36 5.69 0.17
C LYS A 157 -18.45 5.70 1.70
N SER A 158 -18.21 6.84 2.34
CA SER A 158 -18.41 6.96 3.79
C SER A 158 -19.87 6.64 4.05
N VAL A 159 -20.15 5.43 4.54
CA VAL A 159 -21.47 5.14 5.08
C VAL A 159 -21.49 5.92 6.38
N THR A 160 -22.36 6.93 6.45
CA THR A 160 -22.72 7.57 7.70
C THR A 160 -23.31 6.46 8.56
N THR A 161 -22.48 5.82 9.37
CA THR A 161 -22.97 4.88 10.37
C THR A 161 -23.87 5.69 11.28
N LYS A 162 -25.16 5.34 11.31
CA LYS A 162 -26.08 5.78 12.36
C LYS A 162 -25.33 5.64 13.68
N LYS A 163 -25.36 6.66 14.54
CA LYS A 163 -24.82 6.58 15.91
C LYS A 163 -25.28 5.23 16.46
N ALA A 164 -24.35 4.30 16.66
CA ALA A 164 -24.69 3.02 17.25
C ALA A 164 -25.44 3.32 18.54
N ALA A 165 -26.53 2.59 18.81
CA ALA A 165 -27.19 2.70 20.10
C ALA A 165 -26.11 2.63 21.20
N LYS A 166 -26.20 3.49 22.22
CA LYS A 166 -25.27 3.56 23.34
C LYS A 166 -25.32 2.25 24.15
N VAL A 167 -24.80 1.17 23.59
CA VAL A 167 -24.50 -0.03 24.36
C VAL A 167 -23.33 0.37 25.27
N ALA A 168 -23.52 0.22 26.58
CA ALA A 168 -22.50 0.56 27.55
C ALA A 168 -21.20 -0.17 27.21
N THR A 169 -20.10 0.58 27.11
CA THR A 169 -18.77 0.00 26.95
C THR A 169 -18.39 -0.76 28.22
N ILE A 170 -17.61 -1.84 28.07
CA ILE A 170 -17.24 -2.72 29.18
C ILE A 170 -16.31 -2.02 30.19
N GLY A 171 -15.56 -1.00 29.73
CA GLY A 171 -14.76 -0.11 30.58
C GLY A 171 -14.98 1.36 30.25
N ILE A 172 -13.96 2.18 30.50
CA ILE A 172 -14.01 3.62 30.25
C ILE A 172 -14.17 3.88 28.74
N SER A 173 -15.29 4.49 28.35
CA SER A 173 -15.55 4.86 26.95
C SER A 173 -14.49 5.82 26.41
N ILE A 174 -14.21 5.69 25.11
CA ILE A 174 -13.36 6.60 24.34
C ILE A 174 -13.83 8.06 24.38
N GLU A 175 -15.12 8.31 24.66
CA GLU A 175 -15.65 9.67 24.87
C GLU A 175 -15.04 10.38 26.09
N LYS A 176 -14.61 9.61 27.10
CA LYS A 176 -13.94 10.15 28.30
C LYS A 176 -12.44 10.36 28.09
N ARG A 177 -11.91 10.03 26.91
CA ARG A 177 -10.51 10.23 26.58
C ARG A 177 -10.25 11.71 26.28
N PRO A 178 -9.20 12.33 26.84
CA PRO A 178 -8.81 13.69 26.49
C PRO A 178 -8.77 13.92 24.97
N SER A 179 -9.37 15.02 24.52
CA SER A 179 -9.57 15.32 23.10
C SER A 179 -8.24 15.50 22.34
N GLU A 180 -7.21 16.00 23.00
CA GLU A 180 -5.83 16.13 22.48
C GLU A 180 -5.26 14.81 21.94
N ILE A 181 -5.66 13.66 22.50
CA ILE A 181 -5.19 12.33 22.05
C ILE A 181 -5.69 12.02 20.63
N ASN A 182 -6.83 12.61 20.23
CA ASN A 182 -7.39 12.42 18.90
C ASN A 182 -6.54 13.05 17.79
N LEU A 183 -5.77 14.10 18.12
CA LEU A 183 -4.89 14.79 17.18
C LEU A 183 -3.70 13.91 16.73
N ARG A 184 -3.35 12.89 17.53
CA ARG A 184 -2.21 11.98 17.26
C ARG A 184 -0.85 12.70 17.24
N GLU A 185 -0.73 13.79 18.00
CA GLU A 185 0.47 14.62 18.08
C GLU A 185 1.30 14.34 19.34
N ALA A 186 0.72 13.65 20.33
CA ALA A 186 1.38 13.30 21.57
C ALA A 186 1.94 11.86 21.54
N PHE A 187 3.17 11.71 22.02
CA PHE A 187 3.81 10.41 22.23
C PHE A 187 3.23 9.68 23.44
N GLY A 188 3.08 8.36 23.31
CA GLY A 188 2.78 7.41 24.38
C GLY A 188 1.33 6.95 24.42
N HIS A 189 0.57 7.21 23.36
CA HIS A 189 -0.81 6.73 23.23
C HIS A 189 -0.85 5.56 22.25
N TRP A 190 -1.34 4.42 22.70
CA TRP A 190 -1.28 3.16 21.95
C TRP A 190 -2.68 2.72 21.53
N GLU A 191 -2.79 2.12 20.35
CA GLU A 191 -3.94 1.32 19.94
C GLU A 191 -3.56 -0.16 20.09
N MET A 192 -4.45 -0.98 20.66
CA MET A 192 -4.22 -2.41 20.86
C MET A 192 -5.25 -3.23 20.07
N ASP A 193 -4.79 -4.32 19.46
CA ASP A 193 -5.60 -5.22 18.63
C ASP A 193 -5.09 -6.65 18.70
N CYS A 194 -5.93 -7.60 18.27
CA CYS A 194 -5.52 -8.98 18.08
C CYS A 194 -5.56 -9.38 16.59
N VAL A 195 -4.46 -9.96 16.11
CA VAL A 195 -4.41 -10.59 14.78
C VAL A 195 -4.60 -12.09 14.94
N ILE A 196 -5.69 -12.58 14.34
CA ILE A 196 -6.07 -14.00 14.38
C ILE A 196 -5.55 -14.74 13.14
N GLY A 197 -5.13 -15.99 13.30
CA GLY A 197 -4.76 -16.90 12.22
C GLY A 197 -5.98 -17.53 11.53
N LYS A 198 -5.94 -18.84 11.26
CA LYS A 198 -7.14 -19.60 10.86
C LYS A 198 -8.16 -19.69 12.02
N SER A 199 -9.43 -19.90 11.69
CA SER A 199 -10.56 -19.89 12.65
C SER A 199 -10.38 -20.78 13.89
N LYS A 200 -9.73 -21.94 13.74
CA LYS A 200 -9.52 -22.92 14.83
C LYS A 200 -8.23 -22.70 15.65
N ASN A 201 -7.51 -21.60 15.44
CA ASN A 201 -6.27 -21.36 16.15
C ASN A 201 -6.49 -20.97 17.60
N LYS A 202 -5.63 -21.50 18.46
CA LYS A 202 -5.48 -21.00 19.83
C LYS A 202 -4.58 -19.77 19.83
N THR A 203 -3.45 -19.86 19.12
CA THR A 203 -2.47 -18.78 19.04
C THR A 203 -3.01 -17.57 18.29
N THR A 204 -2.84 -16.40 18.91
CA THR A 204 -3.10 -15.09 18.30
C THR A 204 -1.92 -14.16 18.55
N LEU A 205 -1.84 -13.07 17.79
CA LEU A 205 -0.84 -12.03 18.01
C LEU A 205 -1.53 -10.82 18.63
N LEU A 206 -1.05 -10.39 19.78
CA LEU A 206 -1.40 -9.08 20.33
C LEU A 206 -0.50 -8.03 19.68
N VAL A 207 -1.10 -6.97 19.15
CA VAL A 207 -0.41 -5.88 18.46
C VAL A 207 -0.71 -4.60 19.20
N LEU A 208 0.34 -3.84 19.54
CA LEU A 208 0.23 -2.49 20.07
C LEU A 208 0.90 -1.52 19.10
N THR A 209 0.13 -0.57 18.59
CA THR A 209 0.59 0.47 17.67
C THR A 209 0.66 1.83 18.37
N GLU A 210 1.83 2.45 18.44
CA GLU A 210 1.99 3.80 18.98
C GLU A 210 1.41 4.84 18.00
N ARG A 211 0.61 5.78 18.50
CA ARG A 211 -0.23 6.67 17.66
C ARG A 211 0.51 7.85 17.03
N LEU A 212 1.71 8.20 17.46
CA LEU A 212 2.53 9.24 16.84
C LEU A 212 3.53 8.63 15.87
N THR A 213 4.36 7.71 16.37
CA THR A 213 5.53 7.14 15.70
C THR A 213 5.19 5.91 14.86
N ARG A 214 4.04 5.28 15.10
CA ARG A 214 3.61 4.02 14.47
C ARG A 214 4.52 2.83 14.81
N TYR A 215 5.22 2.91 15.92
CA TYR A 215 6.03 1.81 16.44
C TYR A 215 5.10 0.67 16.87
N GLU A 216 5.45 -0.54 16.47
CA GLU A 216 4.67 -1.74 16.73
C GLU A 216 5.36 -2.60 17.79
N ILE A 217 4.57 -3.12 18.73
CA ILE A 217 4.97 -4.21 19.62
C ILE A 217 4.05 -5.38 19.33
N ILE A 218 4.64 -6.56 19.07
CA ILE A 218 3.92 -7.77 18.73
C ILE A 218 4.24 -8.88 19.74
N GLU A 219 3.22 -9.36 20.44
CA GLU A 219 3.33 -10.42 21.44
C GLU A 219 2.54 -11.67 21.02
N LYS A 220 3.17 -12.85 21.13
CA LYS A 220 2.46 -14.13 20.95
C LYS A 220 1.55 -14.39 22.15
N LEU A 221 0.27 -14.63 21.89
CA LEU A 221 -0.68 -15.15 22.87
C LEU A 221 -0.87 -16.65 22.65
N LYS A 222 -0.89 -17.45 23.72
CA LYS A 222 -1.12 -18.91 23.59
C LYS A 222 -2.59 -19.24 23.29
N ALA A 223 -3.49 -18.34 23.68
CA ALA A 223 -4.93 -18.45 23.51
C ALA A 223 -5.51 -17.04 23.29
N HIS A 224 -6.60 -16.94 22.53
CA HIS A 224 -7.33 -15.69 22.32
C HIS A 224 -8.25 -15.39 23.50
N ASN A 225 -7.68 -14.98 24.62
CA ASN A 225 -8.42 -14.64 25.83
C ASN A 225 -7.72 -13.58 26.67
N THR A 226 -8.47 -13.01 27.61
CA THR A 226 -8.04 -11.90 28.45
C THR A 226 -6.86 -12.24 29.37
N SER A 227 -6.79 -13.46 29.89
CA SER A 227 -5.67 -13.88 30.75
C SER A 227 -4.33 -13.80 30.01
N GLU A 228 -4.30 -14.25 28.75
CA GLU A 228 -3.10 -14.16 27.91
C GLU A 228 -2.75 -12.73 27.53
N VAL A 229 -3.74 -11.86 27.30
CA VAL A 229 -3.52 -10.41 27.08
C VAL A 229 -2.85 -9.77 28.30
N ILE A 230 -3.36 -10.01 29.52
CA ILE A 230 -2.76 -9.48 30.76
C ILE A 230 -1.33 -10.00 30.93
N LYS A 231 -1.08 -11.29 30.67
CA LYS A 231 0.29 -11.84 30.70
C LYS A 231 1.20 -11.17 29.67
N ALA A 232 0.69 -10.80 28.50
CA ALA A 232 1.46 -10.07 27.49
C ALA A 232 1.78 -8.64 27.95
N LEU A 233 0.79 -7.91 28.49
CA LEU A 233 1.02 -6.58 29.08
C LEU A 233 2.06 -6.65 30.21
N ASN A 234 2.02 -7.68 31.06
CA ASN A 234 3.04 -7.92 32.08
C ASN A 234 4.44 -8.15 31.48
N ARG A 235 4.56 -8.86 30.36
CA ARG A 235 5.86 -9.04 29.68
C ARG A 235 6.38 -7.73 29.09
N ILE A 236 5.49 -6.90 28.55
CA ILE A 236 5.84 -5.57 28.02
C ILE A 236 6.30 -4.68 29.18
N GLU A 237 5.56 -4.62 30.28
CA GLU A 237 5.95 -3.86 31.48
C GLU A 237 7.29 -4.35 32.05
N LYS A 238 7.56 -5.66 32.04
CA LYS A 238 8.88 -6.23 32.40
C LYS A 238 10.01 -5.76 31.48
N ARG A 239 9.75 -5.68 30.17
CA ARG A 239 10.74 -5.24 29.17
C ARG A 239 11.12 -3.78 29.39
N PHE A 240 10.12 -2.91 29.49
CA PHE A 240 10.34 -1.46 29.63
C PHE A 240 10.62 -1.01 31.08
N LYS A 241 10.44 -1.86 32.08
CA LYS A 241 10.68 -1.56 33.51
C LYS A 241 10.01 -0.24 33.92
N SER A 242 10.75 0.65 34.60
CA SER A 242 10.25 1.97 35.04
C SER A 242 9.90 2.90 33.88
N SER A 243 10.51 2.74 32.70
CA SER A 243 10.21 3.57 31.52
C SER A 243 8.81 3.32 30.96
N PHE A 244 8.22 2.15 31.24
CA PHE A 244 6.87 1.80 30.80
C PHE A 244 5.85 2.90 31.11
N TYR A 245 5.89 3.45 32.33
CA TYR A 245 4.88 4.42 32.78
C TYR A 245 4.95 5.78 32.07
N LYS A 246 6.08 6.11 31.43
CA LYS A 246 6.20 7.30 30.56
C LYS A 246 5.89 6.99 29.09
N ILE A 247 6.22 5.78 28.65
CA ILE A 247 6.02 5.32 27.26
C ILE A 247 4.55 4.94 26.99
N PHE A 248 3.81 4.46 27.99
CA PHE A 248 2.42 4.02 27.86
C PHE A 248 1.49 4.91 28.68
N LYS A 249 1.13 6.07 28.14
CA LYS A 249 0.17 7.02 28.75
C LYS A 249 -1.28 6.52 28.68
N SER A 250 -1.66 5.90 27.56
CA SER A 250 -2.98 5.26 27.43
C SER A 250 -2.98 4.17 26.38
N ILE A 251 -3.88 3.20 26.52
CA ILE A 251 -4.15 2.15 25.52
C ILE A 251 -5.61 2.24 25.08
N THR A 252 -5.87 2.16 23.78
CA THR A 252 -7.21 2.13 23.20
C THR A 252 -7.50 0.75 22.61
N VAL A 253 -8.61 0.14 23.03
CA VAL A 253 -9.06 -1.21 22.60
C VAL A 253 -10.46 -1.14 22.00
N ASP A 254 -10.88 -2.20 21.32
CA ASP A 254 -12.30 -2.41 21.03
C ASP A 254 -13.01 -3.16 22.18
N ASN A 255 -14.29 -3.46 22.00
CA ASN A 255 -15.09 -4.24 22.96
C ASN A 255 -14.96 -5.76 22.73
N GLY A 256 -13.84 -6.22 22.19
CA GLY A 256 -13.53 -7.63 22.01
C GLY A 256 -13.61 -8.42 23.31
N SER A 257 -13.94 -9.71 23.21
CA SER A 257 -14.10 -10.57 24.40
C SER A 257 -12.77 -10.81 25.13
N GLU A 258 -11.67 -10.72 24.40
CA GLU A 258 -10.30 -10.79 24.89
C GLU A 258 -9.86 -9.55 25.69
N PHE A 259 -10.63 -8.46 25.63
CA PHE A 259 -10.33 -7.20 26.32
C PHE A 259 -11.33 -6.89 27.44
N LYS A 260 -12.08 -7.89 27.95
CA LYS A 260 -13.14 -7.65 28.94
C LYS A 260 -12.66 -7.27 30.35
N ASP A 261 -11.46 -7.70 30.76
CA ASP A 261 -10.94 -7.43 32.11
C ASP A 261 -10.16 -6.11 32.15
N PHE A 262 -10.91 -5.02 32.23
CA PHE A 262 -10.37 -3.67 32.32
C PHE A 262 -9.43 -3.50 33.53
N TYR A 263 -9.82 -4.00 34.72
CA TYR A 263 -9.03 -3.87 35.93
C TYR A 263 -7.71 -4.63 35.84
N GLY A 264 -7.73 -5.86 35.31
CA GLY A 264 -6.52 -6.66 35.12
C GLY A 264 -5.56 -6.05 34.10
N MET A 265 -6.08 -5.48 33.02
CA MET A 265 -5.26 -4.78 32.02
C MET A 265 -4.62 -3.50 32.58
N GLU A 266 -5.35 -2.75 33.42
CA GLU A 266 -4.81 -1.54 34.03
C GLU A 266 -3.90 -1.83 35.22
N LYS A 267 -4.00 -2.97 35.92
CA LYS A 267 -3.21 -3.25 37.13
C LYS A 267 -1.71 -3.29 36.86
N ALA A 268 -0.90 -2.46 37.52
CA ALA A 268 0.56 -2.50 37.38
C ALA A 268 1.19 -3.73 38.04
N LEU A 269 2.33 -4.18 37.50
CA LEU A 269 3.09 -5.29 38.02
C LEU A 269 4.02 -4.86 39.17
N TYR A 270 4.68 -3.70 39.04
CA TYR A 270 5.75 -3.27 39.95
C TYR A 270 5.36 -2.13 40.89
N ARG A 271 4.17 -1.53 40.73
CA ARG A 271 3.69 -0.44 41.60
C ARG A 271 2.25 -0.66 42.02
N LYS A 272 1.87 -0.05 43.15
CA LYS A 272 0.45 0.06 43.51
C LYS A 272 -0.27 0.97 42.51
N GLY A 273 -1.49 0.59 42.13
CA GLY A 273 -2.31 1.34 41.18
C GLY A 273 -2.19 0.87 39.73
N LYS A 274 -2.37 1.81 38.80
CA LYS A 274 -2.52 1.51 37.36
C LYS A 274 -1.18 1.57 36.62
N ARG A 275 -0.98 0.69 35.63
CA ARG A 275 0.12 0.74 34.66
C ARG A 275 -0.12 1.82 33.61
N THR A 276 -1.36 1.97 33.17
CA THR A 276 -1.81 2.93 32.16
C THR A 276 -3.33 3.03 32.17
N ASN A 277 -3.89 4.01 31.47
CA ASN A 277 -5.34 4.16 31.28
C ASN A 277 -5.81 3.38 30.04
N VAL A 278 -6.86 2.58 30.17
CA VAL A 278 -7.46 1.84 29.04
C VAL A 278 -8.79 2.49 28.62
N TYR A 279 -8.95 2.75 27.33
CA TYR A 279 -10.17 3.33 26.74
C TYR A 279 -10.78 2.38 25.70
N TYR A 280 -12.10 2.26 25.71
CA TYR A 280 -12.86 1.37 24.82
C TYR A 280 -13.57 2.15 23.73
N CYS A 281 -13.37 1.74 22.48
CA CYS A 281 -14.08 2.28 21.33
C CYS A 281 -15.58 1.96 21.39
N HIS A 282 -16.37 2.70 20.62
CA HIS A 282 -17.77 2.38 20.43
C HIS A 282 -17.93 1.04 19.70
N PRO A 283 -18.95 0.24 20.05
CA PRO A 283 -19.33 -0.91 19.25
C PRO A 283 -19.55 -0.53 17.79
N TYR A 284 -19.08 -1.36 16.86
CA TYR A 284 -19.18 -1.15 15.42
C TYR A 284 -18.50 0.13 14.88
N ALA A 285 -17.55 0.72 15.61
CA ALA A 285 -16.79 1.90 15.20
C ALA A 285 -15.28 1.61 14.95
N PRO A 286 -14.93 0.76 13.95
CA PRO A 286 -13.53 0.42 13.69
C PRO A 286 -12.66 1.61 13.29
N HIS A 287 -13.26 2.70 12.79
CA HIS A 287 -12.57 3.92 12.39
C HIS A 287 -11.88 4.65 13.56
N GLU A 288 -12.32 4.41 14.81
CA GLU A 288 -11.71 4.97 16.01
C GLU A 288 -10.31 4.40 16.30
N ARG A 289 -9.95 3.28 15.63
CA ARG A 289 -8.64 2.61 15.67
C ARG A 289 -8.01 2.47 14.28
N GLY A 290 -8.02 3.57 13.51
CA GLY A 290 -7.53 3.56 12.13
C GLY A 290 -6.05 3.18 11.96
N SER A 291 -5.23 3.14 13.03
CA SER A 291 -3.82 2.75 12.93
C SER A 291 -3.66 1.23 12.82
N ASN A 292 -4.49 0.50 13.57
CA ASN A 292 -4.47 -0.97 13.61
C ASN A 292 -4.71 -1.61 12.25
N GLU A 293 -5.61 -1.07 11.41
CA GLU A 293 -5.84 -1.62 10.07
C GLU A 293 -4.56 -1.64 9.22
N ASN A 294 -3.81 -0.54 9.23
CA ASN A 294 -2.56 -0.45 8.48
C ASN A 294 -1.45 -1.33 9.09
N ALA A 295 -1.34 -1.38 10.42
CA ALA A 295 -0.40 -2.27 11.12
C ALA A 295 -0.68 -3.74 10.77
N ASN A 296 -1.95 -4.15 10.86
CA ASN A 296 -2.40 -5.49 10.49
C ASN A 296 -2.06 -5.81 9.04
N HIS A 297 -2.23 -4.86 8.10
CA HIS A 297 -1.84 -5.07 6.71
C HIS A 297 -0.34 -5.36 6.53
N LEU A 298 0.55 -4.76 7.33
CA LEU A 298 1.98 -5.06 7.30
C LEU A 298 2.26 -6.47 7.83
N ILE A 299 1.64 -6.84 8.95
CA ILE A 299 1.72 -8.20 9.52
C ILE A 299 1.23 -9.24 8.49
N ARG A 300 0.15 -8.96 7.77
CA ARG A 300 -0.42 -9.85 6.74
C ARG A 300 0.49 -10.06 5.51
N ARG A 301 1.56 -9.29 5.32
CA ARG A 301 2.59 -9.57 4.28
C ARG A 301 3.42 -10.81 4.61
N PHE A 302 3.55 -11.14 5.89
CA PHE A 302 4.27 -12.31 6.38
C PHE A 302 3.30 -13.43 6.77
N PHE A 303 2.18 -13.04 7.39
CA PHE A 303 1.19 -13.99 7.89
C PHE A 303 -0.16 -13.80 7.18
N SER A 304 -0.32 -14.36 5.99
CA SER A 304 -1.58 -14.26 5.24
C SER A 304 -2.78 -14.78 6.05
N LYS A 305 -3.99 -14.30 5.72
CA LYS A 305 -5.20 -14.80 6.37
C LYS A 305 -5.32 -16.31 6.16
N GLY A 306 -5.72 -17.03 7.22
CA GLY A 306 -5.86 -18.49 7.18
C GLY A 306 -4.60 -19.29 7.48
N ILE A 307 -3.46 -18.64 7.75
CA ILE A 307 -2.27 -19.36 8.23
C ILE A 307 -2.50 -19.96 9.61
N ASP A 308 -1.99 -21.18 9.79
CA ASP A 308 -1.97 -21.90 11.05
C ASP A 308 -0.88 -21.36 11.98
N PHE A 309 -1.19 -20.29 12.72
CA PHE A 309 -0.31 -19.72 13.75
C PHE A 309 0.15 -20.70 14.82
N ASP A 310 -0.60 -21.76 15.12
CA ASP A 310 -0.18 -22.73 16.13
C ASP A 310 1.08 -23.49 15.66
N LYS A 311 1.19 -23.75 14.35
CA LYS A 311 2.35 -24.40 13.72
C LYS A 311 3.42 -23.42 13.24
N GLU A 312 2.99 -22.33 12.60
CA GLU A 312 3.85 -21.47 11.78
C GLU A 312 4.54 -20.33 12.54
N ILE A 313 4.08 -20.03 13.76
CA ILE A 313 4.52 -18.85 14.50
C ILE A 313 5.29 -19.25 15.76
N ASN A 314 6.52 -18.76 15.86
CA ASN A 314 7.32 -18.75 17.08
C ASN A 314 7.77 -17.32 17.42
N ARG A 315 8.37 -17.14 18.60
CA ARG A 315 8.79 -15.81 19.10
C ARG A 315 9.85 -15.16 18.20
N ASN A 316 10.81 -15.93 17.68
CA ASN A 316 11.89 -15.40 16.84
C ASN A 316 11.33 -14.86 15.52
N LYS A 317 10.44 -15.60 14.87
CA LYS A 317 9.76 -15.17 13.64
C LYS A 317 8.93 -13.90 13.88
N ILE A 318 8.26 -13.78 15.03
CA ILE A 318 7.55 -12.55 15.40
C ILE A 318 8.52 -11.38 15.54
N LYS A 319 9.68 -11.57 16.19
CA LYS A 319 10.67 -10.50 16.36
C LYS A 319 11.29 -10.03 15.06
N VAL A 320 11.53 -10.94 14.11
CA VAL A 320 11.96 -10.57 12.75
C VAL A 320 10.89 -9.72 12.05
N VAL A 321 9.61 -10.10 12.18
CA VAL A 321 8.50 -9.33 11.59
C VAL A 321 8.31 -7.98 12.29
N GLU A 322 8.37 -7.92 13.61
CA GLU A 322 8.30 -6.69 14.41
C GLU A 322 9.42 -5.73 14.00
N TYR A 323 10.66 -6.22 13.94
CA TYR A 323 11.82 -5.44 13.49
C TYR A 323 11.63 -4.92 12.07
N TRP A 324 11.22 -5.78 11.14
CA TRP A 324 10.95 -5.36 9.76
C TRP A 324 9.88 -4.27 9.70
N ILE A 325 8.79 -4.40 10.47
CA ILE A 325 7.72 -3.40 10.48
C ILE A 325 8.21 -2.07 11.04
N ASN A 326 9.04 -2.10 12.08
CA ASN A 326 9.54 -0.90 12.74
C ASN A 326 10.64 -0.19 11.93
N THR A 327 11.44 -0.93 11.17
CA THR A 327 12.47 -0.42 10.24
C THR A 327 11.95 -0.11 8.84
N TYR A 328 10.68 -0.41 8.55
CA TYR A 328 10.09 -0.11 7.25
C TYR A 328 9.87 1.40 7.07
N PRO A 329 10.41 2.04 6.00
CA PRO A 329 10.23 3.47 5.77
C PRO A 329 8.78 3.79 5.41
N ARG A 330 8.20 4.80 6.09
CA ARG A 330 6.77 5.14 5.96
C ARG A 330 6.58 6.56 5.43
N LYS A 331 5.69 6.72 4.44
CA LYS A 331 5.32 8.04 3.91
C LYS A 331 4.75 8.98 4.98
N ILE A 332 3.92 8.45 5.89
CA ILE A 332 3.33 9.24 6.99
C ILE A 332 4.39 9.81 7.92
N LEU A 333 5.56 9.15 8.01
CA LEU A 333 6.72 9.61 8.77
C LEU A 333 7.74 10.32 7.89
N LYS A 334 7.32 10.84 6.72
CA LYS A 334 8.20 11.56 5.76
C LYS A 334 9.44 10.75 5.32
N GLY A 335 9.32 9.42 5.28
CA GLY A 335 10.40 8.52 4.88
C GLY A 335 11.22 7.94 6.01
N TYR A 336 11.09 8.46 7.24
CA TYR A 336 11.69 7.84 8.42
C TYR A 336 11.00 6.51 8.76
N THR A 337 11.72 5.66 9.47
CA THR A 337 11.20 4.42 10.04
C THR A 337 10.47 4.71 11.36
N ALA A 338 9.61 3.79 11.79
CA ALA A 338 8.91 3.95 13.07
C ALA A 338 9.89 3.85 14.25
N GLU A 339 10.93 3.03 14.11
CA GLU A 339 12.01 2.89 15.07
C GLU A 339 12.76 4.21 15.26
N GLU A 340 13.23 4.86 14.19
CA GLU A 340 13.96 6.14 14.27
C GLU A 340 13.17 7.22 15.01
N ILE A 341 11.88 7.35 14.68
CA ILE A 341 11.02 8.35 15.34
C ILE A 341 10.74 7.95 16.80
N PHE A 342 10.52 6.67 17.08
CA PHE A 342 10.33 6.19 18.45
C PHE A 342 11.55 6.46 19.33
N LEU A 343 12.75 6.16 18.85
CA LEU A 343 14.00 6.43 19.55
C LEU A 343 14.22 7.93 19.79
N LYS A 344 13.82 8.78 18.84
CA LYS A 344 13.85 10.23 19.02
C LYS A 344 12.94 10.69 20.16
N GLU A 345 11.73 10.14 20.27
CA GLU A 345 10.82 10.46 21.38
C GLU A 345 11.31 9.89 22.71
N LEU A 346 11.88 8.68 22.73
CA LEU A 346 12.52 8.13 23.93
C LEU A 346 13.65 9.02 24.44
N LYS A 347 14.50 9.51 23.54
CA LYS A 347 15.60 10.42 23.88
C LYS A 347 15.08 11.74 24.46
N ARG A 348 13.95 12.27 23.95
CA ARG A 348 13.28 13.44 24.53
C ARG A 348 12.73 13.20 25.93
N LEU A 349 12.35 11.96 26.25
CA LEU A 349 11.92 11.55 27.59
C LEU A 349 13.08 11.24 28.55
N GLY A 350 14.33 11.34 28.08
CA GLY A 350 15.54 11.06 28.87
C GLY A 350 15.92 9.58 28.95
N TYR A 351 15.43 8.74 28.03
CA TYR A 351 15.78 7.32 27.96
C TYR A 351 16.80 7.05 26.84
N SER A 352 17.75 6.15 27.11
CA SER A 352 18.78 5.69 26.17
C SER A 352 18.36 4.43 25.42
N LEU A 353 19.07 4.12 24.32
CA LEU A 353 18.89 2.88 23.54
C LEU A 353 19.09 1.60 24.38
N TYR A 354 19.81 1.69 25.48
CA TYR A 354 20.15 0.57 26.35
C TYR A 354 19.13 0.34 27.49
N ASP A 355 18.09 1.16 27.56
CA ASP A 355 17.09 1.11 28.63
C ASP A 355 15.86 0.24 28.29
N TYR A 356 15.80 -0.38 27.09
CA TYR A 356 14.63 -1.13 26.59
C TYR A 356 14.93 -2.56 26.10
#